data_AF-S2E7T7-F1
#
_entry.id   AF-S2E7T7-F1
#
_cell.length_a   1.000
_cell.length_b   1.000
_cell.length_c   1.000
_cell.angle_alpha   90.00
_cell.angle_beta   90.00
_cell.angle_gamma   90.00
#
_symmetry.space_group_name_H-M   'P 1'
#
loop_
_entity.id
_entity.type
_entity.pdbx_description
1 polymer ?
#
loop_
_entity_poly.entity_id
_entity_poly.type
_entity_poly.pdbx_seq_one_letter_code
_entity_poly.pdbx_strand_id
1 'polypeptide(L)' 'MKCSISECKESAKSLVKIGFKETRNLCEYHYNLFKNKEEKYAPNFSKASEFKEK' A
#
# COMPACT_ATOMS: atom_id res chain seq x y z
N MET A 1 13.63 -11.99 -9.32
CA MET A 1 12.64 -11.18 -8.56
C MET A 1 13.08 -11.16 -7.10
N LYS A 2 13.30 -9.97 -6.52
CA LYS A 2 13.76 -9.79 -5.14
C LYS A 2 12.53 -9.81 -4.22
N CYS A 3 12.39 -10.88 -3.43
CA CYS A 3 11.48 -11.07 -2.30
C CYS A 3 9.95 -10.91 -2.57
N SER A 4 9.15 -11.95 -2.32
CA SER A 4 7.69 -11.81 -2.15
C SER A 4 7.42 -11.26 -0.74
N ILE A 5 6.48 -10.32 -0.55
CA ILE A 5 6.14 -9.78 0.78
C ILE A 5 5.77 -10.90 1.76
N SER A 6 5.02 -11.91 1.30
CA SER A 6 4.63 -13.08 2.10
C SER A 6 5.78 -14.02 2.48
N GLU A 7 6.91 -13.94 1.76
CA GLU A 7 8.08 -14.80 1.97
C GLU A 7 9.31 -13.99 2.42
N CYS A 8 9.11 -12.72 2.79
CA CYS A 8 10.22 -11.86 3.15
C CYS A 8 10.75 -12.16 4.55
N LYS A 9 11.94 -12.76 4.57
CA LYS A 9 12.71 -13.08 5.78
C LYS A 9 13.59 -11.93 6.24
N GLU A 10 13.63 -10.82 5.48
CA GLU A 10 14.35 -9.62 5.90
C GLU A 10 13.68 -8.99 7.12
N SER A 11 14.50 -8.47 8.03
CA SER A 11 14.05 -7.77 9.23
C SER A 11 13.07 -6.68 8.84
N ALA A 12 11.82 -6.83 9.26
CA ALA A 12 10.79 -5.88 8.92
C ALA A 12 11.06 -4.56 9.67
N LYS A 13 11.19 -3.47 8.91
CA LYS A 13 11.64 -2.17 9.43
C LYS A 13 10.48 -1.23 9.70
N SER A 14 9.38 -1.40 8.97
CA SER A 14 8.23 -0.49 9.01
C SER A 14 6.91 -1.25 9.00
N LEU A 15 5.99 -0.85 9.88
CA LEU A 15 4.61 -1.34 9.88
C LEU A 15 3.77 -0.44 8.98
N VAL A 16 3.14 -1.04 7.97
CA VAL A 16 2.48 -0.34 6.88
C VAL A 16 1.04 -0.81 6.80
N LYS A 17 0.11 0.14 6.69
CA LYS A 17 -1.30 -0.18 6.49
C LYS A 17 -1.54 -0.46 5.01
N ILE A 18 -1.87 -1.71 4.69
CA ILE A 18 -2.19 -2.15 3.34
C ILE A 18 -3.72 -2.10 3.19
N GLY A 19 -4.19 -1.10 2.45
CA GLY A 19 -5.62 -0.85 2.30
C GLY A 19 -6.29 -0.37 3.60
N PHE A 20 -7.55 -0.79 3.84
CA PHE A 20 -8.33 -0.29 4.97
C PHE A 20 -8.22 -1.12 6.25
N LYS A 21 -7.94 -2.41 6.15
CA LYS A 21 -8.15 -3.38 7.24
C LYS A 21 -6.90 -4.13 7.68
N GLU A 22 -5.82 -4.11 6.90
CA GLU A 22 -4.64 -4.92 7.20
C GLU A 22 -3.42 -4.04 7.41
N THR A 23 -2.63 -4.38 8.42
CA THR A 23 -1.31 -3.81 8.65
C THR A 23 -0.27 -4.92 8.54
N ARG A 24 0.76 -4.72 7.73
CA ARG A 24 1.88 -5.67 7.60
C ARG A 24 3.20 -5.00 7.88
N ASN A 25 4.13 -5.78 8.41
CA ASN A 25 5.51 -5.35 8.55
C ASN A 25 6.23 -5.57 7.21
N LEU A 26 6.74 -4.50 6.61
CA LEU A 26 7.51 -4.53 5.36
C LEU A 26 8.99 -4.28 5.66
N CYS A 27 9.88 -4.94 4.92
CA CYS A 27 11.28 -4.54 4.85
C CYS A 27 11.39 -3.20 4.07
N GLU A 28 12.53 -2.53 4.17
CA GLU A 28 12.74 -1.22 3.53
C GLU A 28 12.49 -1.24 2.02
N TYR A 29 12.91 -2.31 1.35
CA TYR A 29 12.70 -2.48 -0.09
C TYR A 29 11.21 -2.53 -0.45
N HIS A 30 10.43 -3.36 0.26
CA HIS A 30 8.99 -3.48 0.02
C HIS A 30 8.22 -2.24 0.44
N TYR A 31 8.66 -1.55 1.50
CA TYR A 31 8.08 -0.28 1.91
C TYR A 31 8.18 0.76 0.78
N ASN A 32 9.36 0.90 0.18
CA ASN A 32 9.58 1.87 -0.90
C ASN A 32 8.76 1.53 -2.15
N LEU A 33 8.64 0.25 -2.51
CA LEU A 33 7.78 -0.19 -3.61
C LEU A 33 6.30 0.10 -3.33
N PHE A 34 5.84 -0.19 -2.12
CA PHE A 34 4.46 0.06 -1.71
C PHE A 34 4.13 1.55 -1.74
N LYS A 35 4.98 2.38 -1.12
CA LYS A 35 4.81 3.84 -1.08
C LYS A 35 4.77 4.44 -2.49
N ASN A 36 5.69 4.04 -3.37
CA ASN A 36 5.70 4.53 -4.74
C ASN A 36 4.43 4.15 -5.51
N LYS A 37 3.89 2.95 -5.26
CA LYS A 37 2.63 2.50 -5.85
C LYS A 37 1.44 3.32 -5.33
N GLU A 38 1.39 3.62 -4.04
CA GLU A 38 0.34 4.48 -3.47
C GLU A 38 0.41 5.90 -3.99
N GLU A 39 1.59 6.49 -4.14
CA GLU A 39 1.73 7.83 -4.72
C GLU A 39 1.35 7.87 -6.20
N LYS A 40 1.75 6.85 -6.98
CA LYS A 40 1.49 6.78 -8.42
C LYS A 40 0.05 6.39 -8.76
N TYR A 41 -0.57 5.56 -7.93
CA TYR A 41 -1.92 5.01 -8.15
C TYR A 41 -2.87 5.36 -7.00
N ALA A 42 -2.65 6.50 -6.34
CA ALA A 42 -3.53 7.00 -5.30
C ALA A 42 -4.96 7.03 -5.87
N PRO A 43 -5.89 6.22 -5.34
CA PRO A 43 -7.24 6.26 -5.84
C PRO A 43 -7.84 7.60 -5.42
N ASN A 44 -8.23 8.41 -6.38
CA ASN A 44 -9.02 9.61 -6.13
C ASN A 44 -10.44 9.15 -5.79
N PHE A 45 -10.67 8.81 -4.52
CA PHE A 45 -11.99 8.49 -4.02
C PHE A 45 -12.77 9.80 -3.83
N SER A 46 -13.63 10.13 -4.80
CA SER A 46 -14.67 11.15 -4.60
C SER A 46 -15.80 10.58 -3.75
N LYS A 47 -16.43 11.43 -2.92
CA LYS A 47 -17.60 10.99 -2.16
C LYS A 47 -18.74 10.69 -3.12
N ALA A 48 -19.47 9.60 -2.86
CA ALA A 48 -20.65 9.25 -3.65
C ALA A 48 -21.72 10.37 -3.65
N SER A 49 -21.76 11.23 -2.62
CA SER A 49 -22.67 12.38 -2.59
C SER A 49 -22.31 13.48 -3.60
N GLU A 50 -21.09 13.48 -4.13
CA GLU A 50 -20.64 14.43 -5.16
C GLU A 50 -20.93 13.91 -6.57
N PHE A 51 -21.33 12.64 -6.69
CA PHE A 51 -21.76 12.02 -7.94
C PHE A 51 -23.20 12.49 -8.26
N LYS A 52 -23.34 13.64 -8.93
CA LYS A 52 -24.60 14.01 -9.57
C LYS A 52 -24.73 13.22 -10.87
N GLU A 53 -25.47 12.12 -10.82
CA GLU A 53 -25.98 11.44 -12.01
C GLU A 53 -26.70 12.47 -12.89
N LYS A 54 -26.37 12.48 -14.18
CA LYS A 54 -26.90 13.43 -15.17
C LYS A 54 -28.05 12.81 -15.94
#